data_AF-A0A3P6GZJ9-F1
#
_entry.id   AF-A0A3P6GZJ9-F1
#
_cell.length_a   1.000
_cell.length_b   1.000
_cell.length_c   1.000
_cell.angle_alpha   90.00
_cell.angle_beta   90.00
_cell.angle_gamma   90.00
#
_symmetry.space_group_name_H-M   'P 1'
#
loop_
_entity.id
_entity.type
_entity.pdbx_description
1 polymer ?
#
loop_
_entity_poly.entity_id
_entity_poly.type
_entity_poly.pdbx_seq_one_letter_code
_entity_poly.pdbx_strand_id
1 'polypeptide(L)'
;MARICWFAYQTLSADDLRERLRTWLKESKNLPSPLEIDEFRLEGLEDEINLLEERLTRDDQDIGFCHNDFQYGNVIRETNAITIIVLFV
;
A
#
# COMPACT_ATOMS: atom_id res chain seq x y z
N MET A 1 15.81 13.72 -21.18
CA MET A 1 14.46 13.49 -21.74
C MET A 1 14.03 12.10 -21.31
N ALA A 2 13.52 11.97 -20.08
CA ALA A 2 13.12 10.69 -19.53
C ALA A 2 11.80 10.27 -20.20
N ARG A 3 11.86 9.25 -21.06
CA ARG A 3 10.67 8.56 -21.56
C ARG A 3 10.10 7.74 -20.40
N ILE A 4 9.24 8.36 -19.61
CA ILE A 4 8.38 7.63 -18.68
C ILE A 4 7.31 6.98 -19.54
N CYS A 5 7.45 5.68 -19.81
CA CYS A 5 6.33 4.89 -20.27
C CYS A 5 5.28 4.92 -19.17
N TRP A 6 4.20 5.67 -19.43
CA TRP A 6 2.94 5.52 -18.72
C TRP A 6 2.46 4.07 -18.85
N PHE A 7 1.56 3.67 -17.95
CA PHE A 7 0.99 2.34 -17.73
C PHE A 7 1.75 1.54 -16.67
N ALA A 8 1.40 1.75 -15.40
CA ALA A 8 0.57 0.86 -14.58
C ALA A 8 0.10 1.74 -13.39
N TYR A 9 -1.14 2.20 -13.49
CA TYR A 9 -1.70 3.24 -12.62
C TYR A 9 -2.54 2.58 -11.53
N GLN A 10 -2.07 2.55 -10.29
CA GLN A 10 -2.97 2.49 -9.15
C GLN A 10 -3.12 3.92 -8.62
N THR A 11 -4.28 4.51 -8.88
CA THR A 11 -4.74 5.71 -8.16
C THR A 11 -4.93 5.28 -6.71
N LEU A 12 -4.04 5.70 -5.82
CA LEU A 12 -4.32 5.64 -4.39
C LEU A 12 -4.88 6.99 -3.96
N SER A 13 -6.20 7.11 -4.03
CA SER A 13 -6.87 7.86 -2.97
C SER A 13 -6.68 7.08 -1.66
N ALA A 14 -6.81 7.75 -0.52
CA ALA A 14 -6.81 7.09 0.80
C ALA A 14 -7.80 5.90 0.86
N ASP A 15 -8.82 5.89 -0.01
CA ASP A 15 -9.82 4.84 -0.14
C ASP A 15 -9.22 3.49 -0.62
N ASP A 16 -8.26 3.48 -1.55
CA ASP A 16 -7.68 2.24 -2.09
C ASP A 16 -6.81 1.51 -1.07
N LEU A 17 -6.03 2.25 -0.27
CA LEU A 17 -5.18 1.67 0.78
C LEU A 17 -6.05 1.02 1.87
N ARG A 18 -7.08 1.74 2.30
CA ARG A 18 -8.03 1.28 3.32
C ARG A 18 -8.72 -0.01 2.86
N GLU A 19 -9.25 -0.02 1.63
CA GLU A 19 -9.95 -1.17 1.07
C GLU A 19 -9.03 -2.40 0.96
N ARG A 20 -7.78 -2.20 0.53
CA ARG A 20 -6.78 -3.27 0.46
C ARG A 20 -6.42 -3.85 1.82
N LEU A 21 -6.15 -3.00 2.82
CA LEU A 21 -5.82 -3.46 4.17
C LEU A 21 -6.98 -4.27 4.79
N ARG A 22 -8.23 -3.82 4.62
CA ARG A 22 -9.41 -4.56 5.10
C ARG A 22 -9.61 -5.88 4.35
N THR A 23 -9.36 -5.89 3.04
CA THR A 23 -9.41 -7.12 2.23
C THR A 23 -8.37 -8.12 2.73
N TRP A 24 -7.12 -7.70 2.92
CA TRP A 24 -6.07 -8.57 3.46
C TRP A 24 -6.39 -9.07 4.86
N LEU A 25 -6.88 -8.20 5.75
CA LEU A 25 -7.28 -8.63 7.10
C LEU A 25 -8.37 -9.71 7.05
N LYS A 26 -9.38 -9.53 6.20
CA LYS A 26 -10.44 -10.51 6.00
C LYS A 26 -9.87 -11.86 5.53
N GLU A 27 -9.02 -11.86 4.51
CA GLU A 27 -8.39 -13.09 4.00
C GLU A 27 -7.47 -13.72 5.06
N SER A 28 -6.69 -12.91 5.77
CA SER A 28 -5.81 -13.37 6.85
C SER A 28 -6.55 -13.96 8.02
N LYS A 29 -7.80 -13.58 8.32
CA LYS A 29 -8.62 -14.23 9.37
C LYS A 29 -9.18 -15.60 8.95
N ASN A 30 -9.22 -15.90 7.64
CA ASN A 30 -9.78 -17.16 7.12
C ASN A 30 -8.76 -18.31 7.07
N LEU A 31 -7.46 -18.02 7.20
CA LEU A 31 -6.36 -18.98 7.08
C LEU A 31 -5.93 -19.65 8.40
N PRO A 32 -5.77 -18.92 9.52
CA PRO A 32 -5.18 -19.43 10.75
C PRO A 32 -6.21 -20.07 11.69
N SER A 33 -5.71 -20.83 12.66
CA SER A 33 -6.50 -21.32 13.79
C SER A 33 -6.91 -20.18 14.75
N PRO A 34 -7.95 -20.35 15.58
CA PRO A 34 -8.34 -19.34 16.57
C PRO A 34 -7.20 -18.92 17.53
N LEU A 35 -6.25 -19.84 17.81
CA LEU A 35 -5.08 -19.54 18.65
C LEU A 35 -4.13 -18.57 17.96
N GLU A 36 -3.87 -18.78 16.68
CA GLU A 36 -3.02 -17.90 15.87
C GLU A 36 -3.69 -16.53 15.64
N ILE A 37 -5.01 -16.47 15.50
CA ILE A 37 -5.76 -15.20 15.43
C ILE A 37 -5.51 -14.33 16.67
N ASP A 38 -5.54 -14.94 17.86
CA ASP A 38 -5.28 -14.27 19.13
C ASP A 38 -3.79 -13.91 19.28
N GLU A 39 -2.88 -14.84 18.96
CA GLU A 39 -1.43 -14.64 19.02
C GLU A 39 -0.97 -13.47 18.13
N PHE A 40 -1.47 -13.39 16.91
CA PHE A 40 -1.20 -12.28 15.98
C PHE A 40 -2.11 -11.07 16.21
N ARG A 41 -3.03 -11.14 17.17
CA ARG A 41 -3.97 -10.07 17.54
C ARG A 41 -4.75 -9.54 16.34
N LEU A 42 -5.14 -10.40 15.41
CA LEU A 42 -5.83 -10.01 14.18
C LEU A 42 -7.19 -9.35 14.46
N GLU A 43 -7.79 -9.61 15.62
CA GLU A 43 -9.01 -8.92 16.04
C GLU A 43 -8.80 -7.42 16.30
N GLY A 44 -7.62 -7.02 16.77
CA GLY A 44 -7.30 -5.61 17.03
C GLY A 44 -6.89 -4.82 15.80
N LEU A 45 -6.54 -5.48 14.69
CA LEU A 45 -6.07 -4.80 13.47
C LEU A 45 -7.16 -3.94 12.81
N GLU A 46 -8.45 -4.26 13.00
CA GLU A 46 -9.54 -3.43 12.48
C GLU A 46 -9.52 -2.02 13.10
N ASP A 47 -9.29 -1.95 14.41
CA ASP A 47 -9.17 -0.69 15.15
C ASP A 47 -7.90 0.07 14.77
N GLU A 48 -6.79 -0.64 14.54
CA GLU A 48 -5.54 -0.03 14.06
C GLU A 48 -5.70 0.55 12.65
N ILE A 49 -6.44 -0.12 11.76
CA ILE A 49 -6.77 0.41 10.43
C ILE A 49 -7.66 1.66 10.53
N ASN A 50 -8.67 1.66 11.41
CA ASN A 50 -9.51 2.85 11.64
C ASN A 50 -8.67 4.04 12.14
N LEU A 51 -7.81 3.80 13.12
CA LEU A 51 -6.92 4.83 13.68
C LEU A 51 -5.90 5.33 12.65
N LEU A 52 -5.42 4.46 11.77
CA LEU A 52 -4.54 4.83 10.66
C LEU A 52 -5.27 5.75 9.68
N GLU A 53 -6.50 5.41 9.30
CA GLU A 53 -7.35 6.22 8.42
C GLU A 53 -7.54 7.63 9.00
N GLU A 54 -7.98 7.74 10.26
CA GLU A 54 -8.15 9.02 10.94
C GLU A 54 -6.88 9.89 10.96
N ARG A 55 -5.70 9.27 11.10
CA ARG A 55 -4.42 9.99 11.14
C ARG A 55 -3.91 10.42 9.75
N LEU A 56 -4.29 9.68 8.71
CA LEU A 56 -3.91 9.95 7.33
C LEU A 56 -4.88 10.92 6.65
N THR A 57 -6.15 10.93 7.04
CA THR A 57 -7.13 11.91 6.56
C THR A 57 -6.74 13.31 7.02
N ARG A 58 -6.43 14.20 6.06
CA ARG A 58 -6.25 15.63 6.29
C ARG A 58 -6.98 16.39 5.20
N ASP A 59 -7.57 17.53 5.57
CA ASP A 59 -8.36 18.37 4.67
C ASP A 59 -7.53 19.00 3.53
N ASP A 60 -6.20 18.97 3.65
CA ASP A 60 -5.23 19.60 2.74
C ASP A 60 -4.28 18.61 2.03
N GLN A 61 -4.59 17.31 2.03
CA GLN A 61 -3.80 16.32 1.29
C GLN A 61 -4.12 16.33 -0.21
N ASP A 62 -3.16 16.77 -1.02
CA ASP A 62 -3.22 16.59 -2.46
C ASP A 62 -3.09 15.11 -2.83
N ILE A 63 -4.14 14.53 -3.40
CA ILE A 63 -4.14 13.16 -3.89
C ILE A 63 -3.38 13.11 -5.22
N GLY A 64 -2.29 12.33 -5.24
CA GLY A 64 -1.44 12.15 -6.41
C GLY A 64 -1.25 10.67 -6.77
N PHE A 65 -0.56 10.43 -7.88
CA PHE A 65 -0.15 9.08 -8.26
C PHE A 65 1.03 8.61 -7.41
N CYS A 66 0.88 7.46 -6.77
CA CYS A 66 1.88 6.88 -5.89
C CYS A 66 2.40 5.55 -6.46
N HIS A 67 3.70 5.29 -6.28
CA HIS A 67 4.32 4.00 -6.60
C HIS A 67 4.07 2.95 -5.51
N ASN A 68 4.00 3.39 -4.25
CA ASN A 68 3.67 2.62 -3.03
C ASN A 68 4.65 1.51 -2.64
N ASP A 69 5.58 1.14 -3.52
CA ASP A 69 6.61 0.16 -3.24
C ASP A 69 7.99 0.70 -3.66
N PHE A 70 8.32 1.90 -3.19
CA PHE A 70 9.56 2.59 -3.56
C PHE A 70 10.78 2.08 -2.77
N GLN A 71 11.01 0.77 -2.82
CA GLN A 71 12.16 0.09 -2.23
C GLN A 71 13.36 0.02 -3.19
N TYR A 72 14.56 -0.23 -2.66
CA TYR A 72 15.80 -0.27 -3.45
C TYR A 72 15.75 -1.25 -4.63
N GLY A 73 15.07 -2.39 -4.48
CA GLY A 73 14.88 -3.37 -5.56
C GLY A 73 14.09 -2.83 -6.77
N ASN A 74 13.30 -1.76 -6.58
CA ASN A 74 12.50 -1.12 -7.62
C ASN A 74 13.15 0.16 -8.17
N VAL A 75 14.35 0.50 -7.70
CA VAL A 75 15.12 1.67 -8.14
C VAL A 75 16.38 1.18 -8.85
N ILE A 76 16.37 1.26 -10.17
CA ILE A 76 17.56 0.95 -10.97
C ILE A 76 18.37 2.24 -11.11
N ARG A 77 19.63 2.21 -10.68
CA ARG A 77 20.57 3.30 -10.90
C ARG A 77 21.58 2.90 -11.96
N GLU A 78 21.46 3.51 -13.14
CA GLU A 78 22.51 3.48 -14.15
C GLU A 78 23.34 4.78 -14.04
N THR A 79 24.56 4.77 -14.54
CA THR A 79 25.65 5.75 -14.27
C THR A 79 25.25 7.23 -14.13
N ASN A 80 24.23 7.71 -14.84
CA ASN A 80 23.65 9.06 -14.70
C ASN A 80 22.10 9.09 -14.71
N ALA A 81 21.43 7.96 -14.48
CA ALA A 81 19.98 7.84 -14.57
C ALA A 81 19.40 7.02 -13.41
N ILE A 82 18.27 7.49 -12.87
CA ILE A 82 17.43 6.74 -11.95
C ILE A 82 16.20 6.31 -12.73
N THR A 83 15.96 5.00 -12.79
CA THR A 83 14.79 4.38 -13.40
C THR A 83 13.96 3.74 -12.30
N ILE A 84 12.68 4.09 -12.26
CA ILE A 84 11.71 3.52 -11.33
C ILE A 84 10.99 2.38 -12.04
N ILE A 85 11.07 1.16 -11.50
CA ILE A 85 10.37 0.00 -12.05
C ILE A 85 8.92 0.08 -11.59
N VAL A 86 7.99 0.34 -12.50
CA VAL A 86 6.56 0.22 -12.22
C VAL A 86 6.12 -1.19 -12.61
N LEU A 87 5.79 -2.03 -11.62
CA LEU A 87 5.28 -3.38 -11.87
C LEU A 87 3.79 -3.31 -12.18
N PHE A 88 3.39 -3.96 -13.27
CA PHE A 88 1.99 -4.21 -13.59
C PHE A 88 1.50 -5.36 -12.72
N VAL A 89 0.51 -5.10 -11.87
CA VAL A 89 -0.31 -6.14 -11.23
C VAL A 89 -1.67 -6.11 -11.88
#